data_AF-A0A7J8PPU3-F1
#
_entry.id   AF-A0A7J8PPU3-F1
#
_cell.length_a   1.000
_cell.length_b   1.000
_cell.length_c   1.000
_cell.angle_alpha   90.00
_cell.angle_beta   90.00
_cell.angle_gamma   90.00
#
_symmetry.space_group_name_H-M   'P 1'
#
loop_
_entity.id
_entity.type
_entity.pdbx_description
1 polymer ?
#
loop_
_entity_poly.entity_id
_entity_poly.type
_entity_poly.pdbx_seq_one_letter_code
_entity_poly.pdbx_strand_id
1 'polypeptide(L)'
;SGASRSCTAEPKATGIVWSGKKDVTQYSSLLLMNKTQTLAVYMGNLVDQTYTGVYHVNVSLYFYPAVEKVNLGSGIGSKADLIMPFSKDLPLNDGLWYKIENSTDIKVKEFEIPQNVYQAVLEVYVSFHENDEFWYGNPPSEYIIANNLTTLPGNGPFREVLVTLDGELVGAIWPFTVVYTDGKSHKLSFSVTNALNVWYIDANLHPWLDCKSSKTKGKLLHHSIAPLSVSSVIDVEGLNGTFVTKATRSISSTGWIKSSYGTITTKSTQDLSYRNSMVMAKDGNLHIVNQKIHFDDRVHSKMPGFNLKPKKSLKRFVFNIYSDYINQGNGTSLTVANVTLGFNEKKFKDKVRNWQKGNGFMVVKDHLVVNGVGNTQQIYKYDGFKSCYYRNVSSSNFTILYDEIGYTCSRRAKHHLDYGP
;
A
#
# COMPACT_ATOMS: atom_id res chain seq x y z
N SER A 1 13.64 10.72 -5.33
CA SER A 1 12.79 9.51 -5.36
C SER A 1 12.51 9.07 -3.94
N GLY A 2 11.28 8.72 -3.63
CA GLY A 2 10.90 8.22 -2.30
C GLY A 2 11.21 6.73 -2.20
N ALA A 3 12.17 6.32 -1.37
CA ALA A 3 12.54 4.92 -1.23
C ALA A 3 11.77 4.20 -0.10
N SER A 4 11.21 4.94 0.86
CA SER A 4 10.48 4.40 2.01
C SER A 4 9.59 5.47 2.66
N ARG A 5 8.44 5.06 3.21
CA ARG A 5 7.53 5.89 4.01
C ARG A 5 7.05 5.08 5.21
N SER A 6 7.00 5.72 6.38
CA SER A 6 6.61 5.08 7.65
C SER A 6 6.07 6.14 8.63
N CYS A 7 5.43 5.70 9.71
CA CYS A 7 5.02 6.54 10.84
C CYS A 7 5.87 6.23 12.08
N THR A 8 5.99 7.21 12.98
CA THR A 8 6.69 7.03 14.26
C THR A 8 5.82 6.22 15.23
N ALA A 9 6.45 5.59 16.22
CA ALA A 9 5.70 5.06 17.36
C ALA A 9 5.15 6.22 18.21
N GLU A 10 4.06 5.97 18.94
CA GLU A 10 3.48 6.95 19.86
C GLU A 10 4.46 7.27 21.01
N PRO A 11 4.69 8.56 21.32
CA PRO A 11 5.71 8.98 22.29
C PRO A 11 5.36 8.57 23.74
N LYS A 12 6.39 8.51 24.58
CA LYS A 12 6.28 8.26 26.02
C LYS A 12 7.18 9.20 26.82
N ALA A 13 6.78 9.47 28.06
CA ALA A 13 7.59 10.22 29.02
C ALA A 13 9.00 9.60 29.26
N THR A 14 9.12 8.27 29.22
CA THR A 14 10.39 7.55 29.39
C THR A 14 11.18 7.36 28.09
N GLY A 15 10.69 7.90 26.97
CA GLY A 15 11.26 7.69 25.64
C GLY A 15 10.75 6.40 24.95
N ILE A 16 11.00 6.34 23.64
CA ILE A 16 10.64 5.24 22.75
C ILE A 16 11.79 4.93 21.79
N VAL A 17 11.94 3.65 21.44
CA VAL A 17 12.90 3.20 20.44
C VAL A 17 12.19 2.24 19.50
N TRP A 18 12.33 2.47 18.20
CA TRP A 18 11.80 1.58 17.17
C TRP A 18 12.81 1.44 16.04
N SER A 19 12.74 0.33 15.30
CA SER A 19 13.57 0.11 14.12
C SER A 19 12.74 -0.54 13.01
N GLY A 20 13.09 -0.22 11.76
CA GLY A 20 12.45 -0.78 10.57
C GLY A 20 13.49 -1.20 9.54
N LYS A 21 13.17 -2.19 8.72
CA LYS A 21 14.00 -2.65 7.60
C LYS A 21 13.15 -2.74 6.34
N LYS A 22 13.66 -2.20 5.22
CA LYS A 22 13.03 -2.28 3.90
C LYS A 22 14.07 -2.73 2.87
N ASP A 23 13.69 -3.69 2.04
CA ASP A 23 14.47 -4.04 0.85
C ASP A 23 14.29 -2.94 -0.21
N VAL A 24 15.40 -2.30 -0.58
CA VAL A 24 15.47 -1.21 -1.56
C VAL A 24 16.24 -1.63 -2.83
N THR A 25 16.45 -2.94 -3.05
CA THR A 25 17.18 -3.48 -4.21
C THR A 25 16.57 -3.07 -5.55
N GLN A 26 15.27 -2.77 -5.58
CA GLN A 26 14.57 -2.26 -6.77
C GLN A 26 15.05 -0.87 -7.22
N TYR A 27 15.74 -0.11 -6.37
CA TYR A 27 16.35 1.19 -6.68
C TYR A 27 17.85 1.08 -7.00
N SER A 28 18.34 -0.12 -7.32
CA SER A 28 19.75 -0.37 -7.63
C SER A 28 20.31 0.57 -8.71
N SER A 29 19.53 0.96 -9.71
CA SER A 29 19.95 1.93 -10.73
C SER A 29 20.24 3.32 -10.19
N LEU A 30 19.64 3.71 -9.07
CA LEU A 30 20.06 4.88 -8.30
C LEU A 30 21.29 4.53 -7.47
N LEU A 31 21.20 3.52 -6.61
CA LEU A 31 22.23 3.22 -5.61
C LEU A 31 23.62 2.87 -6.19
N LEU A 32 23.68 2.37 -7.42
CA LEU A 32 24.91 1.94 -8.09
C LEU A 32 25.45 2.98 -9.10
N MET A 33 24.89 4.19 -9.15
CA MET A 33 25.42 5.24 -10.02
C MET A 33 26.85 5.62 -9.62
N ASN A 34 27.71 5.83 -10.62
CA ASN A 34 29.06 6.33 -10.42
C ASN A 34 29.09 7.86 -10.18
N LYS A 35 28.28 8.33 -9.20
CA LYS A 35 28.24 9.71 -8.74
C LYS A 35 27.72 9.79 -7.31
N THR A 36 28.15 10.81 -6.58
CA THR A 36 27.60 11.13 -5.25
C THR A 36 26.10 11.41 -5.35
N GLN A 37 25.33 10.84 -4.43
CA GLN A 37 23.88 11.04 -4.33
C GLN A 37 23.51 11.56 -2.96
N THR A 38 22.55 12.49 -2.93
CA THR A 38 21.99 13.01 -1.69
C THR A 38 20.90 12.06 -1.18
N LEU A 39 21.08 11.53 0.02
CA LEU A 39 20.02 10.88 0.78
C LEU A 39 19.32 11.94 1.63
N ALA A 40 18.04 12.20 1.36
CA ALA A 40 17.21 13.06 2.18
C ALA A 40 16.31 12.22 3.10
N VAL A 41 16.30 12.54 4.39
CA VAL A 41 15.38 11.98 5.38
C VAL A 41 14.60 13.14 5.97
N TYR A 42 13.28 13.05 5.89
CA TYR A 42 12.39 14.01 6.50
C TYR A 42 11.52 13.31 7.53
N MET A 43 11.46 13.89 8.73
CA MET A 43 10.65 13.43 9.84
C MET A 43 10.04 14.67 10.49
N GLY A 44 8.73 14.86 10.31
CA GLY A 44 8.03 15.94 10.99
C GLY A 44 8.06 15.72 12.49
N ASN A 45 8.47 16.73 13.26
CA ASN A 45 8.43 16.70 14.72
C ASN A 45 7.66 17.91 15.23
N LEU A 46 6.59 17.65 15.99
CA LEU A 46 5.85 18.68 16.71
C LEU A 46 6.46 18.78 18.10
N VAL A 47 7.11 19.90 18.40
CA VAL A 47 7.69 20.15 19.73
C VAL A 47 6.98 21.32 20.39
N ASP A 48 6.31 21.05 21.50
CA ASP A 48 5.59 22.04 22.31
C ASP A 48 5.68 21.71 23.81
N GLN A 49 4.83 22.35 24.64
CA GLN A 49 4.81 22.14 26.09
C GLN A 49 4.36 20.71 26.49
N THR A 50 3.64 20.02 25.61
CA THR A 50 3.13 18.65 25.79
C THR A 50 4.10 17.64 25.16
N TYR A 51 4.53 17.89 23.93
CA TYR A 51 5.43 17.04 23.16
C TYR A 51 6.85 17.61 23.21
N THR A 52 7.65 17.20 24.19
CA THR A 52 9.00 17.75 24.40
C THR A 52 10.12 16.89 23.79
N GLY A 53 9.77 15.78 23.15
CA GLY A 53 10.72 14.79 22.63
C GLY A 53 11.46 15.26 21.37
N VAL A 54 12.77 15.00 21.31
CA VAL A 54 13.58 15.19 20.11
C VAL A 54 13.99 13.83 19.55
N TYR A 55 13.83 13.64 18.24
CA TYR A 55 14.19 12.39 17.59
C TYR A 55 15.69 12.28 17.31
N HIS A 56 16.25 11.11 17.61
CA HIS A 56 17.58 10.71 17.15
C HIS A 56 17.43 9.60 16.12
N VAL A 57 17.89 9.85 14.89
CA VAL A 57 17.69 8.94 13.75
C VAL A 57 19.02 8.37 13.29
N ASN A 58 19.11 7.04 13.23
CA ASN A 58 20.22 6.33 12.60
C ASN A 58 19.72 5.60 11.36
N VAL A 59 20.39 5.81 10.22
CA VAL A 59 20.08 5.17 8.95
C VAL A 59 21.30 4.38 8.48
N SER A 60 21.09 3.09 8.20
CA SER A 60 22.13 2.19 7.70
C SER A 60 21.67 1.54 6.41
N LEU A 61 22.57 1.48 5.41
CA LEU A 61 22.35 0.78 4.15
C LEU A 61 23.26 -0.46 4.12
N TYR A 62 22.66 -1.64 3.95
CA TYR A 62 23.40 -2.90 3.83
C TYR A 62 23.46 -3.33 2.36
N PHE A 63 24.67 -3.50 1.83
CA PHE A 63 24.91 -3.95 0.47
C PHE A 63 25.43 -5.39 0.46
N TYR A 64 24.77 -6.25 -0.31
CA TYR A 64 25.12 -7.66 -0.46
C TYR A 64 25.50 -7.94 -1.92
N PRO A 65 26.80 -7.96 -2.27
CA PRO A 65 27.23 -8.22 -3.64
C PRO A 65 26.93 -9.67 -4.06
N ALA A 66 26.61 -9.88 -5.34
CA ALA A 66 26.42 -11.23 -5.88
C ALA A 66 27.76 -11.98 -5.87
N VAL A 67 27.78 -13.17 -5.26
CA VAL A 67 28.99 -14.00 -5.08
C VAL A 67 29.37 -14.74 -6.37
N GLU A 68 28.45 -14.89 -7.32
CA GLU A 68 28.71 -15.47 -8.65
C GLU A 68 28.08 -14.60 -9.75
N LYS A 69 28.88 -14.30 -10.80
CA LYS A 69 28.36 -13.77 -12.07
C LYS A 69 27.60 -14.88 -12.80
N VAL A 70 26.36 -15.14 -12.37
CA VAL A 70 25.43 -15.86 -13.24
C VAL A 70 25.18 -14.93 -14.42
N ASN A 71 25.72 -15.28 -15.61
CA ASN A 71 25.40 -14.66 -16.89
C ASN A 71 23.92 -14.93 -17.23
N LEU A 72 23.00 -14.38 -16.46
CA LEU A 72 21.65 -14.09 -16.91
C LEU A 72 21.83 -12.90 -17.85
N GLY A 73 21.92 -13.19 -19.15
CA GLY A 73 22.02 -12.16 -20.18
C GLY A 73 21.05 -11.02 -19.89
N SER A 74 21.52 -9.78 -20.12
CA SER A 74 20.68 -8.59 -20.02
C SER A 74 19.41 -8.81 -20.85
N GLY A 75 18.29 -9.01 -20.17
CA GLY A 75 17.03 -9.36 -20.81
C GLY A 75 16.24 -10.36 -19.99
N ILE A 76 15.24 -9.82 -19.26
CA ILE A 76 14.14 -10.56 -18.60
C ILE A 76 14.48 -11.04 -17.18
N GLY A 77 14.24 -10.15 -16.21
CA GLY A 77 14.43 -10.38 -14.77
C GLY A 77 15.28 -9.32 -14.08
N SER A 78 15.92 -8.43 -14.84
CA SER A 78 16.70 -7.28 -14.36
C SER A 78 15.83 -6.25 -13.62
N LYS A 79 16.47 -5.44 -12.76
CA LYS A 79 15.83 -4.26 -12.14
C LYS A 79 15.70 -3.14 -13.18
N ALA A 80 14.90 -2.13 -12.85
CA ALA A 80 14.69 -0.99 -13.72
C ALA A 80 15.99 -0.20 -13.90
N ASP A 81 16.27 0.21 -15.13
CA ASP A 81 17.52 0.90 -15.52
C ASP A 81 17.50 2.39 -15.14
N LEU A 82 16.30 2.95 -14.97
CA LEU A 82 16.10 4.32 -14.52
C LEU A 82 14.97 4.35 -13.46
N ILE A 83 14.97 5.38 -12.61
CA ILE A 83 13.92 5.67 -11.63
C ILE A 83 13.52 7.14 -11.79
N MET A 84 12.29 7.40 -12.21
CA MET A 84 11.76 8.76 -12.37
C MET A 84 10.78 9.08 -11.22
N PRO A 85 11.07 10.09 -10.38
CA PRO A 85 10.24 10.38 -9.22
C PRO A 85 9.07 11.33 -9.52
N PHE A 86 7.88 10.92 -9.10
CA PHE A 86 6.74 11.81 -8.87
C PHE A 86 6.79 12.29 -7.41
N SER A 87 7.58 13.33 -7.20
CA SER A 87 7.78 14.00 -5.91
C SER A 87 8.00 15.50 -6.18
N LYS A 88 7.81 16.35 -5.18
CA LYS A 88 8.24 17.75 -5.27
C LYS A 88 9.76 17.82 -5.44
N ASP A 89 10.24 18.87 -6.10
CA ASP A 89 11.66 19.11 -6.32
C ASP A 89 12.26 19.89 -5.13
N LEU A 90 13.58 19.74 -4.90
CA LEU A 90 14.32 20.49 -3.87
C LEU A 90 14.56 21.94 -4.32
N PRO A 91 14.77 22.90 -3.39
CA PRO A 91 14.75 22.76 -1.93
C PRO A 91 13.35 22.99 -1.33
N LEU A 92 13.06 22.33 -0.20
CA LEU A 92 11.83 22.53 0.57
C LEU A 92 12.10 22.47 2.07
N ASN A 93 11.28 23.20 2.85
CA ASN A 93 11.25 23.15 4.31
C ASN A 93 10.34 22.01 4.86
N ASP A 94 9.79 21.16 3.97
CA ASP A 94 8.83 20.10 4.28
C ASP A 94 9.13 18.85 3.42
N GLY A 95 8.37 17.78 3.60
CA GLY A 95 8.49 16.54 2.84
C GLY A 95 8.32 16.71 1.33
N LEU A 96 8.97 15.82 0.57
CA LEU A 96 8.98 15.84 -0.90
C LEU A 96 7.71 15.27 -1.55
N TRP A 97 6.62 15.08 -0.80
CA TRP A 97 5.37 14.50 -1.30
C TRP A 97 4.36 15.58 -1.70
N TYR A 98 3.41 15.22 -2.55
CA TYR A 98 2.25 16.08 -2.86
C TYR A 98 1.14 15.90 -1.83
N LYS A 99 0.43 16.97 -1.49
CA LYS A 99 -0.75 16.96 -0.61
C LYS A 99 -2.00 17.15 -1.45
N ILE A 100 -2.92 16.19 -1.44
CA ILE A 100 -4.28 16.32 -1.98
C ILE A 100 -5.16 16.89 -0.88
N GLU A 101 -5.83 18.00 -1.17
CA GLU A 101 -6.63 18.72 -0.17
C GLU A 101 -8.08 18.27 -0.11
N ASN A 102 -8.64 17.71 -1.19
CA ASN A 102 -10.03 17.24 -1.28
C ASN A 102 -10.23 16.36 -2.55
N SER A 103 -11.45 15.92 -2.81
CA SER A 103 -11.80 15.05 -3.94
C SER A 103 -11.70 15.70 -5.33
N THR A 104 -11.63 17.03 -5.44
CA THR A 104 -11.46 17.75 -6.72
C THR A 104 -10.01 18.18 -6.98
N ASP A 105 -9.13 18.06 -5.99
CA ASP A 105 -7.72 18.39 -6.13
C ASP A 105 -6.95 17.31 -6.91
N ILE A 106 -6.23 17.73 -7.94
CA ILE A 106 -5.47 16.88 -8.86
C ILE A 106 -4.03 17.36 -8.89
N LYS A 107 -3.07 16.46 -8.60
CA LYS A 107 -1.64 16.79 -8.65
C LYS A 107 -1.04 16.23 -9.92
N VAL A 108 -0.35 17.09 -10.67
CA VAL A 108 0.22 16.80 -11.99
C VAL A 108 1.73 17.02 -11.95
N LYS A 109 2.48 16.12 -12.59
CA LYS A 109 3.90 16.31 -12.90
C LYS A 109 4.14 15.90 -14.34
N GLU A 110 4.87 16.76 -15.05
CA GLU A 110 5.33 16.49 -16.42
C GLU A 110 6.70 15.80 -16.36
N PHE A 111 6.89 14.79 -17.21
CA PHE A 111 8.19 14.17 -17.42
C PHE A 111 8.32 13.62 -18.83
N GLU A 112 9.58 13.51 -19.27
CA GLU A 112 9.93 12.88 -20.54
C GLU A 112 10.39 11.45 -20.30
N ILE A 113 9.62 10.49 -20.81
CA ILE A 113 9.99 9.07 -20.77
C ILE A 113 10.99 8.81 -21.91
N PRO A 114 12.17 8.20 -21.64
CA PRO A 114 13.13 7.90 -22.70
C PRO A 114 12.54 7.06 -23.85
N GLN A 115 12.92 7.38 -25.09
CA GLN A 115 12.33 6.76 -26.29
C GLN A 115 12.68 5.28 -26.49
N ASN A 116 13.63 4.75 -25.71
CA ASN A 116 14.05 3.35 -25.76
C ASN A 116 13.50 2.51 -24.59
N VAL A 117 12.50 3.00 -23.85
CA VAL A 117 11.81 2.22 -22.82
C VAL A 117 11.01 1.08 -23.45
N TYR A 118 11.07 -0.12 -22.87
CA TYR A 118 10.28 -1.29 -23.30
C TYR A 118 9.38 -1.87 -22.20
N GLN A 119 9.55 -1.46 -20.95
CA GLN A 119 8.70 -1.80 -19.81
C GLN A 119 8.72 -0.64 -18.82
N ALA A 120 7.60 -0.35 -18.16
CA ALA A 120 7.61 0.43 -16.94
C ALA A 120 6.59 -0.05 -15.92
N VAL A 121 6.89 0.29 -14.67
CA VAL A 121 6.04 0.01 -13.51
C VAL A 121 6.00 1.26 -12.63
N LEU A 122 4.80 1.76 -12.34
CA LEU A 122 4.62 2.80 -11.33
C LEU A 122 4.44 2.18 -9.93
N GLU A 123 5.26 2.64 -9.00
CA GLU A 123 5.11 2.39 -7.57
C GLU A 123 4.58 3.66 -6.90
N VAL A 124 3.51 3.56 -6.10
CA VAL A 124 2.83 4.70 -5.50
C VAL A 124 2.77 4.53 -3.98
N TYR A 125 3.14 5.57 -3.26
CA TYR A 125 3.04 5.67 -1.82
C TYR A 125 1.93 6.64 -1.48
N VAL A 126 1.06 6.21 -0.58
CA VAL A 126 -0.10 6.99 -0.14
C VAL A 126 -0.18 6.92 1.37
N SER A 127 -0.32 8.06 2.04
CA SER A 127 -0.76 8.13 3.43
C SER A 127 -1.91 9.13 3.59
N PHE A 128 -2.78 8.84 4.54
CA PHE A 128 -4.01 9.58 4.82
C PHE A 128 -3.95 10.10 6.26
N HIS A 129 -4.44 11.32 6.49
CA HIS A 129 -4.36 12.04 7.76
C HIS A 129 -5.65 12.83 8.01
N GLU A 130 -5.78 13.44 9.18
CA GLU A 130 -6.94 14.25 9.58
C GLU A 130 -8.25 13.47 9.46
N ASN A 131 -9.27 13.96 8.75
CA ASN A 131 -10.58 13.29 8.67
C ASN A 131 -10.54 12.01 7.84
N ASP A 132 -9.48 11.82 7.06
CA ASP A 132 -9.21 10.57 6.37
C ASP A 132 -8.21 9.69 7.14
N GLU A 133 -7.69 10.06 8.31
CA GLU A 133 -6.80 9.17 9.09
C GLU A 133 -7.48 7.81 9.38
N PHE A 134 -8.80 7.86 9.60
CA PHE A 134 -9.64 6.71 9.93
C PHE A 134 -10.80 6.51 8.95
N TRP A 135 -10.65 6.93 7.68
CA TRP A 135 -11.74 6.97 6.69
C TRP A 135 -12.53 5.67 6.54
N TYR A 136 -11.89 4.51 6.79
CA TYR A 136 -12.52 3.19 6.75
C TYR A 136 -13.67 3.01 7.76
N GLY A 137 -13.73 3.88 8.78
CA GLY A 137 -14.76 3.97 9.81
C GLY A 137 -15.80 5.05 9.55
N ASN A 138 -15.66 5.84 8.47
CA ASN A 138 -16.56 6.96 8.21
C ASN A 138 -17.94 6.45 7.75
N PRO A 139 -19.04 6.93 8.34
CA PRO A 139 -20.38 6.62 7.85
C PRO A 139 -20.67 7.33 6.52
N PRO A 140 -21.69 6.87 5.76
CA PRO A 140 -22.23 7.64 4.65
C PRO A 140 -22.74 9.01 5.10
N SER A 141 -22.62 10.02 4.24
CA SER A 141 -23.04 11.40 4.57
C SER A 141 -24.54 11.48 4.86
N GLU A 142 -25.34 10.60 4.26
CA GLU A 142 -26.78 10.48 4.50
C GLU A 142 -27.10 10.10 5.95
N TYR A 143 -26.28 9.26 6.58
CA TYR A 143 -26.43 8.89 7.99
C TYR A 143 -26.17 10.06 8.93
N ILE A 144 -25.16 10.88 8.60
CA ILE A 144 -24.82 12.10 9.35
C ILE A 144 -25.98 13.09 9.28
N ILE A 145 -26.53 13.32 8.08
CA ILE A 145 -27.66 14.22 7.85
C ILE A 145 -28.91 13.71 8.61
N ALA A 146 -29.23 12.42 8.49
CA ALA A 146 -30.41 11.83 9.11
C ALA A 146 -30.39 11.93 10.65
N ASN A 147 -29.21 11.94 11.26
CA ASN A 147 -29.02 12.00 12.71
C ASN A 147 -28.55 13.37 13.22
N ASN A 148 -28.49 14.40 12.35
CA ASN A 148 -28.04 15.75 12.68
C ASN A 148 -26.67 15.79 13.39
N LEU A 149 -25.73 14.96 12.95
CA LEU A 149 -24.39 14.85 13.54
C LEU A 149 -23.44 15.90 12.93
N THR A 150 -22.61 16.55 13.75
CA THR A 150 -21.72 17.64 13.31
C THR A 150 -20.23 17.33 13.45
N THR A 151 -19.88 16.27 14.18
CA THR A 151 -18.49 15.94 14.55
C THR A 151 -17.92 14.74 13.82
N LEU A 152 -18.73 13.99 13.07
CA LEU A 152 -18.28 12.82 12.33
C LEU A 152 -17.90 13.16 10.89
N PRO A 153 -16.76 12.66 10.39
CA PRO A 153 -16.40 12.80 9.00
C PRO A 153 -17.25 11.86 8.11
N GLY A 154 -17.79 12.39 7.00
CA GLY A 154 -18.66 11.66 6.08
C GLY A 154 -17.95 10.94 4.93
N ASN A 155 -18.63 10.90 3.77
CA ASN A 155 -18.15 10.31 2.50
C ASN A 155 -17.93 8.80 2.50
N GLY A 156 -18.37 8.10 3.55
CA GLY A 156 -18.35 6.65 3.63
C GLY A 156 -16.94 6.04 3.61
N PRO A 157 -16.87 4.70 3.67
CA PRO A 157 -15.63 3.99 3.91
C PRO A 157 -14.92 3.56 2.62
N PHE A 158 -15.03 4.29 1.51
CA PHE A 158 -14.35 3.92 0.26
C PHE A 158 -13.56 5.09 -0.32
N ARG A 159 -12.30 4.82 -0.69
CA ARG A 159 -11.38 5.77 -1.33
C ARG A 159 -10.69 5.06 -2.49
N GLU A 160 -10.58 5.75 -3.63
CA GLU A 160 -9.89 5.24 -4.82
C GLU A 160 -8.89 6.29 -5.29
N VAL A 161 -7.61 5.95 -5.32
CA VAL A 161 -6.57 6.79 -5.92
C VAL A 161 -6.52 6.48 -7.41
N LEU A 162 -6.88 7.45 -8.24
CA LEU A 162 -6.83 7.35 -9.69
C LEU A 162 -5.46 7.80 -10.19
N VAL A 163 -4.90 7.07 -11.15
CA VAL A 163 -3.65 7.42 -11.81
C VAL A 163 -3.93 7.66 -13.29
N THR A 164 -3.81 8.90 -13.74
CA THR A 164 -3.98 9.24 -15.15
C THR A 164 -2.65 9.56 -15.82
N LEU A 165 -2.53 9.21 -17.09
CA LEU A 165 -1.41 9.57 -17.96
C LEU A 165 -2.03 10.29 -19.18
N ASP A 166 -1.71 11.56 -19.36
CA ASP A 166 -2.29 12.41 -20.43
C ASP A 166 -3.82 12.50 -20.42
N GLY A 167 -4.41 12.49 -19.22
CA GLY A 167 -5.86 12.54 -19.03
C GLY A 167 -6.55 11.17 -19.13
N GLU A 168 -5.86 10.13 -19.58
CA GLU A 168 -6.39 8.76 -19.66
C GLU A 168 -6.09 7.97 -18.38
N LEU A 169 -7.09 7.25 -17.84
CA LEU A 169 -6.91 6.45 -16.64
C LEU A 169 -6.09 5.18 -16.94
N VAL A 170 -4.88 5.11 -16.39
CA VAL A 170 -3.94 4.00 -16.66
C VAL A 170 -3.83 3.02 -15.50
N GLY A 171 -4.32 3.39 -14.31
CA GLY A 171 -4.39 2.52 -13.15
C GLY A 171 -5.29 3.10 -12.06
N ALA A 172 -5.84 2.22 -11.24
CA ALA A 172 -6.54 2.61 -10.02
C ALA A 172 -5.89 1.89 -8.84
N ILE A 173 -5.80 2.61 -7.74
CA ILE A 173 -5.12 2.18 -6.53
C ILE A 173 -6.13 2.32 -5.41
N TRP A 174 -6.65 1.20 -4.93
CA TRP A 174 -7.29 1.20 -3.62
C TRP A 174 -6.19 0.92 -2.62
N PRO A 175 -5.55 1.99 -2.15
CA PRO A 175 -4.24 1.97 -1.54
C PRO A 175 -3.23 0.83 -1.80
N PHE A 176 -3.02 0.24 -3.01
CA PHE A 176 -1.76 -0.40 -3.51
C PHE A 176 -1.82 -0.72 -5.06
N THR A 177 -0.73 -0.80 -5.86
CA THR A 177 -0.27 0.11 -6.97
C THR A 177 -0.06 -0.62 -8.35
N VAL A 178 0.04 0.07 -9.54
CA VAL A 178 0.69 -0.27 -10.89
C VAL A 178 0.58 0.94 -11.91
N VAL A 179 1.42 1.11 -12.99
CA VAL A 179 1.17 1.84 -14.31
C VAL A 179 2.31 1.78 -15.42
N TYR A 180 1.98 2.23 -16.67
CA TYR A 180 2.44 2.08 -18.10
C TYR A 180 3.43 3.13 -18.75
N THR A 181 3.86 2.98 -20.03
CA THR A 181 4.77 3.87 -20.84
C THR A 181 4.58 3.90 -22.38
N ASP A 182 4.79 5.06 -23.03
CA ASP A 182 4.79 5.23 -24.52
C ASP A 182 5.74 6.32 -25.14
N GLY A 183 6.60 7.01 -24.38
CA GLY A 183 7.78 7.72 -24.94
C GLY A 183 7.54 9.10 -25.56
N LYS A 184 6.48 9.81 -25.16
CA LYS A 184 6.24 11.25 -25.38
C LYS A 184 6.42 12.03 -24.06
N SER A 185 6.19 13.34 -24.08
CA SER A 185 5.98 14.08 -22.82
C SER A 185 4.64 13.67 -22.25
N HIS A 186 4.61 13.31 -20.96
CA HIS A 186 3.41 12.79 -20.32
C HIS A 186 3.07 13.55 -19.04
N LYS A 187 1.77 13.74 -18.80
CA LYS A 187 1.21 14.24 -17.53
C LYS A 187 0.73 13.09 -16.68
N LEU A 188 1.50 12.69 -15.67
CA LEU A 188 1.02 11.78 -14.64
C LEU A 188 0.21 12.58 -13.62
N SER A 189 -1.00 12.13 -13.30
CA SER A 189 -1.83 12.78 -12.27
C SER A 189 -2.40 11.78 -11.27
N PHE A 190 -2.53 12.24 -10.02
CA PHE A 190 -3.19 11.51 -8.95
C PHE A 190 -4.40 12.28 -8.44
N SER A 191 -5.52 11.59 -8.24
CA SER A 191 -6.70 12.10 -7.53
C SER A 191 -7.25 11.02 -6.61
N VAL A 192 -8.04 11.39 -5.60
CA VAL A 192 -8.62 10.45 -4.64
C VAL A 192 -10.15 10.59 -4.60
N THR A 193 -10.87 9.61 -5.14
CA THR A 193 -12.33 9.54 -5.07
C THR A 193 -12.78 9.52 -3.60
N ASN A 194 -13.78 10.34 -3.28
CA ASN A 194 -14.36 10.53 -1.94
C ASN A 194 -13.41 11.09 -0.87
N ALA A 195 -12.22 11.62 -1.23
CA ALA A 195 -11.34 12.24 -0.24
C ALA A 195 -12.02 13.42 0.48
N LEU A 196 -11.84 13.45 1.80
CA LEU A 196 -12.20 14.57 2.66
C LEU A 196 -11.07 15.57 2.72
N ASN A 197 -9.90 15.18 3.25
CA ASN A 197 -8.73 16.04 3.38
C ASN A 197 -7.41 15.26 3.61
N VAL A 198 -6.31 15.89 3.19
CA VAL A 198 -4.89 15.51 3.45
C VAL A 198 -4.51 14.08 3.09
N TRP A 199 -4.32 13.86 1.79
CA TRP A 199 -3.62 12.68 1.28
C TRP A 199 -2.24 13.06 0.80
N TYR A 200 -1.23 12.43 1.37
CA TYR A 200 0.13 12.56 0.88
C TYR A 200 0.42 11.46 -0.13
N ILE A 201 0.75 11.86 -1.36
CA ILE A 201 1.03 10.95 -2.47
C ILE A 201 2.43 11.25 -3.00
N ASP A 202 3.23 10.19 -3.14
CA ASP A 202 4.45 10.19 -3.92
C ASP A 202 4.51 8.90 -4.76
N ALA A 203 5.26 8.90 -5.86
CA ALA A 203 5.40 7.71 -6.69
C ALA A 203 6.77 7.64 -7.37
N ASN A 204 7.19 6.44 -7.76
CA ASN A 204 8.36 6.21 -8.60
C ASN A 204 7.95 5.41 -9.83
N LEU A 205 8.28 5.93 -11.02
CA LEU A 205 8.19 5.18 -12.26
C LEU A 205 9.52 4.43 -12.49
N HIS A 206 9.42 3.12 -12.67
CA HIS A 206 10.52 2.19 -12.89
C HIS A 206 10.58 1.77 -14.37
N PRO A 207 11.28 2.48 -15.26
CA PRO A 207 11.52 2.09 -16.66
C PRO A 207 12.64 1.05 -16.85
N TRP A 208 12.47 0.16 -17.83
CA TRP A 208 13.52 -0.69 -18.41
C TRP A 208 13.86 -0.24 -19.83
N LEU A 209 15.14 -0.10 -20.14
CA LEU A 209 15.65 0.48 -21.38
C LEU A 209 16.27 -0.58 -22.31
N ASP A 210 16.00 -0.46 -23.60
CA ASP A 210 16.67 -1.26 -24.61
C ASP A 210 18.08 -0.70 -24.86
N CYS A 211 19.10 -1.42 -24.38
CA CYS A 211 20.49 -1.00 -24.54
C CYS A 211 21.04 -1.15 -25.97
N LYS A 212 20.35 -1.89 -26.85
CA LYS A 212 20.78 -2.13 -28.25
C LYS A 212 19.99 -1.31 -29.26
N SER A 213 19.02 -0.50 -28.81
CA SER A 213 18.25 0.38 -29.68
C SER A 213 18.18 1.78 -29.09
N SER A 214 18.36 2.80 -29.94
CA SER A 214 18.12 4.19 -29.58
C SER A 214 16.63 4.52 -29.46
N LYS A 215 15.74 3.68 -30.01
CA LYS A 215 14.29 3.90 -30.01
C LYS A 215 13.49 2.60 -30.10
N THR A 216 12.48 2.45 -29.26
CA THR A 216 11.47 1.40 -29.38
C THR A 216 10.26 1.94 -30.16
N LYS A 217 9.48 1.04 -30.78
CA LYS A 217 8.22 1.41 -31.46
C LYS A 217 7.10 0.62 -30.83
N GLY A 218 6.00 1.25 -30.45
CA GLY A 218 4.88 0.51 -29.87
C GLY A 218 3.53 1.09 -30.25
N LYS A 219 2.48 0.31 -30.00
CA LYS A 219 1.09 0.73 -30.19
C LYS A 219 0.20 0.05 -29.16
N LEU A 220 -0.68 0.84 -28.54
CA LEU A 220 -1.81 0.34 -27.77
C LEU A 220 -2.84 -0.21 -28.74
N LEU A 221 -3.18 -1.50 -28.59
CA LEU A 221 -4.13 -2.19 -29.44
C LEU A 221 -5.55 -2.11 -28.89
N HIS A 222 -5.69 -2.30 -27.59
CA HIS A 222 -6.97 -2.32 -26.91
C HIS A 222 -6.80 -1.79 -25.50
N HIS A 223 -7.70 -0.89 -25.10
CA HIS A 223 -7.78 -0.39 -23.75
C HIS A 223 -9.25 -0.36 -23.35
N SER A 224 -9.55 -1.00 -22.24
CA SER A 224 -10.91 -1.11 -21.74
C SER A 224 -10.92 -0.95 -20.24
N ILE A 225 -11.81 -0.08 -19.80
CA ILE A 225 -12.05 0.24 -18.42
C ILE A 225 -13.53 -0.02 -18.21
N ALA A 226 -13.85 -0.99 -17.36
CA ALA A 226 -15.22 -1.11 -16.87
C ALA A 226 -15.53 0.11 -15.96
N PRO A 227 -16.72 0.72 -16.06
CA PRO A 227 -17.15 1.73 -15.11
C PRO A 227 -16.98 1.23 -13.67
N LEU A 228 -16.57 2.12 -12.76
CA LEU A 228 -16.54 1.79 -11.34
C LEU A 228 -17.96 1.43 -10.90
N SER A 229 -18.16 0.19 -10.47
CA SER A 229 -19.45 -0.25 -9.93
C SER A 229 -19.38 -0.16 -8.41
N VAL A 230 -19.99 0.89 -7.85
CA VAL A 230 -20.17 1.03 -6.39
C VAL A 230 -21.62 0.75 -6.06
N SER A 231 -21.85 -0.08 -5.03
CA SER A 231 -23.16 -0.20 -4.40
C SER A 231 -23.02 -0.04 -2.90
N SER A 232 -23.96 0.71 -2.32
CA SER A 232 -24.06 0.92 -0.89
C SER A 232 -25.48 0.56 -0.45
N VAL A 233 -25.59 -0.27 0.58
CA VAL A 233 -26.85 -0.57 1.26
C VAL A 233 -26.75 0.04 2.65
N ILE A 234 -27.75 0.83 3.01
CA ILE A 234 -27.84 1.55 4.28
C ILE A 234 -29.15 1.12 4.92
N ASP A 235 -29.06 0.63 6.15
CA ASP A 235 -30.20 0.28 6.99
C ASP A 235 -29.99 0.94 8.35
N VAL A 236 -30.90 1.82 8.75
CA VAL A 236 -30.69 2.74 9.88
C VAL A 236 -31.96 2.90 10.71
N GLU A 237 -31.78 2.92 12.03
CA GLU A 237 -32.80 3.24 13.02
C GLU A 237 -32.16 4.09 14.12
N GLY A 238 -32.33 5.42 14.02
CA GLY A 238 -31.62 6.37 14.86
C GLY A 238 -30.09 6.26 14.71
N LEU A 239 -29.40 6.15 15.84
CA LEU A 239 -27.94 5.97 15.88
C LEU A 239 -27.49 4.55 15.53
N ASN A 240 -28.41 3.58 15.49
CA ASN A 240 -28.09 2.21 15.10
C ASN A 240 -28.21 2.05 13.59
N GLY A 241 -27.34 1.24 13.00
CA GLY A 241 -27.41 0.99 11.56
C GLY A 241 -26.37 0.02 11.04
N THR A 242 -26.67 -0.55 9.88
CA THR A 242 -25.77 -1.41 9.12
C THR A 242 -25.50 -0.79 7.76
N PHE A 243 -24.21 -0.70 7.41
CA PHE A 243 -23.74 -0.14 6.15
C PHE A 243 -22.94 -1.20 5.41
N VAL A 244 -23.31 -1.49 4.17
CA VAL A 244 -22.55 -2.41 3.31
C VAL A 244 -22.18 -1.70 2.03
N THR A 245 -20.88 -1.47 1.84
CA THR A 245 -20.34 -0.90 0.61
C THR A 245 -19.59 -1.98 -0.16
N LYS A 246 -19.91 -2.12 -1.45
CA LYS A 246 -19.19 -2.98 -2.39
C LYS A 246 -18.69 -2.11 -3.53
N ALA A 247 -17.46 -2.36 -3.99
CA ALA A 247 -16.97 -1.75 -5.21
C ALA A 247 -16.24 -2.79 -6.07
N THR A 248 -16.36 -2.68 -7.38
CA THR A 248 -15.56 -3.44 -8.34
C THR A 248 -15.00 -2.54 -9.43
N ARG A 249 -13.78 -2.86 -9.87
CA ARG A 249 -13.10 -2.20 -11.00
C ARG A 249 -12.40 -3.24 -11.84
N SER A 250 -12.48 -3.12 -13.16
CA SER A 250 -11.68 -3.93 -14.09
C SER A 250 -11.03 -3.03 -15.12
N ILE A 251 -9.72 -3.15 -15.26
CA ILE A 251 -8.90 -2.38 -16.20
C ILE A 251 -8.10 -3.39 -17.02
N SER A 252 -8.18 -3.28 -18.34
CA SER A 252 -7.49 -4.18 -19.26
C SER A 252 -6.84 -3.39 -20.40
N SER A 253 -5.52 -3.55 -20.53
CA SER A 253 -4.72 -2.88 -21.56
C SER A 253 -3.92 -3.92 -22.34
N THR A 254 -3.97 -3.84 -23.67
CA THR A 254 -3.19 -4.69 -24.56
C THR A 254 -2.45 -3.82 -25.58
N GLY A 255 -1.15 -4.04 -25.73
CA GLY A 255 -0.34 -3.33 -26.70
C GLY A 255 0.87 -4.17 -27.13
N TRP A 256 1.60 -3.67 -28.11
CA TRP A 256 2.90 -4.25 -28.50
C TRP A 256 3.99 -3.19 -28.52
N ILE A 257 5.21 -3.61 -28.22
CA ILE A 257 6.44 -2.82 -28.31
C ILE A 257 7.48 -3.64 -29.08
N LYS A 258 8.01 -3.09 -30.17
CA LYS A 258 9.15 -3.59 -30.93
C LYS A 258 10.43 -2.97 -30.37
N SER A 259 11.32 -3.84 -29.91
CA SER A 259 12.65 -3.55 -29.40
C SER A 259 13.70 -4.38 -30.15
N SER A 260 14.97 -4.25 -29.80
CA SER A 260 16.07 -5.09 -30.25
C SER A 260 15.89 -6.57 -29.88
N TYR A 261 15.08 -6.85 -28.85
CA TYR A 261 14.70 -8.20 -28.42
C TYR A 261 13.51 -8.77 -29.21
N GLY A 262 13.02 -8.05 -30.22
CA GLY A 262 11.85 -8.40 -31.02
C GLY A 262 10.57 -7.67 -30.59
N THR A 263 9.43 -8.11 -31.13
CA THR A 263 8.10 -7.55 -30.84
C THR A 263 7.49 -8.20 -29.60
N ILE A 264 7.43 -7.46 -28.50
CA ILE A 264 6.83 -7.86 -27.23
C ILE A 264 5.36 -7.44 -27.24
N THR A 265 4.44 -8.39 -27.17
CA THR A 265 3.00 -8.11 -26.99
C THR A 265 2.63 -8.33 -25.53
N THR A 266 2.10 -7.31 -24.88
CA THR A 266 1.74 -7.36 -23.46
C THR A 266 0.26 -7.10 -23.27
N LYS A 267 -0.38 -7.97 -22.49
CA LYS A 267 -1.73 -7.77 -21.94
C LYS A 267 -1.60 -7.64 -20.42
N SER A 268 -2.02 -6.49 -19.91
CA SER A 268 -2.18 -6.21 -18.49
C SER A 268 -3.67 -6.21 -18.14
N THR A 269 -4.03 -6.89 -17.06
CA THR A 269 -5.39 -6.90 -16.51
C THR A 269 -5.30 -6.70 -15.02
N GLN A 270 -6.12 -5.79 -14.50
CA GLN A 270 -6.28 -5.51 -13.08
C GLN A 270 -7.75 -5.63 -12.74
N ASP A 271 -8.09 -6.61 -11.91
CA ASP A 271 -9.43 -6.80 -11.37
C ASP A 271 -9.41 -6.53 -9.86
N LEU A 272 -10.23 -5.57 -9.43
CA LEU A 272 -10.32 -5.09 -8.05
C LEU A 272 -11.71 -5.40 -7.50
N SER A 273 -11.79 -5.95 -6.29
CA SER A 273 -13.05 -6.11 -5.56
C SER A 273 -12.93 -5.70 -4.10
N TYR A 274 -13.88 -4.87 -3.67
CA TYR A 274 -13.94 -4.26 -2.35
C TYR A 274 -15.25 -4.65 -1.70
N ARG A 275 -15.20 -4.96 -0.41
CA ARG A 275 -16.38 -5.10 0.42
C ARG A 275 -16.07 -4.58 1.81
N ASN A 276 -16.89 -3.65 2.27
CA ASN A 276 -16.93 -3.20 3.64
C ASN A 276 -18.32 -3.47 4.21
N SER A 277 -18.35 -3.90 5.47
CA SER A 277 -19.54 -4.00 6.29
C SER A 277 -19.25 -3.27 7.58
N MET A 278 -20.05 -2.26 7.89
CA MET A 278 -19.97 -1.49 9.11
C MET A 278 -21.27 -1.64 9.88
N VAL A 279 -21.19 -1.80 11.19
CA VAL A 279 -22.35 -1.84 12.09
C VAL A 279 -22.12 -0.82 13.19
N MET A 280 -23.10 0.08 13.33
CA MET A 280 -23.28 0.97 14.48
C MET A 280 -24.39 0.36 15.33
N ALA A 281 -24.13 0.09 16.60
CA ALA A 281 -25.09 -0.50 17.52
C ALA A 281 -24.96 0.11 18.92
N LYS A 282 -25.88 -0.21 19.82
CA LYS A 282 -25.93 0.34 21.18
C LYS A 282 -25.92 1.88 21.18
N ASP A 283 -26.73 2.46 20.31
CA ASP A 283 -26.87 3.91 20.12
C ASP A 283 -25.55 4.58 19.72
N GLY A 284 -24.81 3.92 18.82
CA GLY A 284 -23.51 4.37 18.34
C GLY A 284 -22.33 4.04 19.25
N ASN A 285 -22.54 3.37 20.39
CA ASN A 285 -21.42 2.99 21.27
C ASN A 285 -20.60 1.80 20.76
N LEU A 286 -21.22 0.91 19.98
CA LEU A 286 -20.59 -0.27 19.40
C LEU A 286 -20.35 -0.04 17.91
N HIS A 287 -19.09 -0.07 17.51
CA HIS A 287 -18.67 0.00 16.10
C HIS A 287 -17.99 -1.30 15.69
N ILE A 288 -18.47 -1.90 14.61
CA ILE A 288 -17.85 -3.09 14.00
C ILE A 288 -17.59 -2.79 12.53
N VAL A 289 -16.34 -2.92 12.08
CA VAL A 289 -15.97 -2.75 10.68
C VAL A 289 -15.34 -4.05 10.18
N ASN A 290 -15.78 -4.54 9.03
CA ASN A 290 -15.22 -5.70 8.34
C ASN A 290 -14.97 -5.34 6.88
N GLN A 291 -13.71 -5.12 6.54
CA GLN A 291 -13.26 -4.72 5.21
C GLN A 291 -12.41 -5.82 4.57
N LYS A 292 -12.67 -6.09 3.29
CA LYS A 292 -11.90 -7.01 2.46
C LYS A 292 -11.65 -6.37 1.10
N ILE A 293 -10.41 -6.46 0.65
CA ILE A 293 -9.99 -6.02 -0.69
C ILE A 293 -9.25 -7.14 -1.39
N HIS A 294 -9.61 -7.41 -2.64
CA HIS A 294 -8.87 -8.33 -3.50
C HIS A 294 -8.34 -7.61 -4.73
N PHE A 295 -7.09 -7.91 -5.08
CA PHE A 295 -6.43 -7.50 -6.31
C PHE A 295 -6.03 -8.76 -7.06
N ASP A 296 -6.51 -8.91 -8.29
CA ASP A 296 -6.00 -9.88 -9.25
C ASP A 296 -5.29 -9.12 -10.38
N ASP A 297 -3.99 -8.95 -10.22
CA ASP A 297 -3.13 -8.33 -11.23
C ASP A 297 -2.53 -9.43 -12.12
N ARG A 298 -2.75 -9.34 -13.43
CA ARG A 298 -2.25 -10.30 -14.42
C ARG A 298 -1.52 -9.57 -15.54
N VAL A 299 -0.26 -9.93 -15.76
CA VAL A 299 0.52 -9.46 -16.89
C VAL A 299 0.99 -10.65 -17.71
N HIS A 300 0.51 -10.74 -18.94
CA HIS A 300 0.95 -11.73 -19.91
C HIS A 300 1.76 -11.02 -20.99
N SER A 301 2.98 -11.48 -21.26
CA SER A 301 3.84 -10.94 -22.31
C SER A 301 4.25 -12.07 -23.25
N LYS A 302 4.18 -11.85 -24.56
CA LYS A 302 4.61 -12.78 -25.61
C LYS A 302 5.74 -12.16 -26.40
N MET A 303 6.78 -12.93 -26.67
CA MET A 303 7.94 -12.51 -27.47
C MET A 303 8.30 -13.59 -28.50
N PRO A 304 8.91 -13.23 -29.65
CA PRO A 304 9.42 -14.21 -30.61
C PRO A 304 10.48 -15.09 -29.93
N GLY A 305 10.33 -16.41 -30.03
CA GLY A 305 11.25 -17.38 -29.44
C GLY A 305 11.11 -17.62 -27.93
N PHE A 306 10.30 -16.83 -27.20
CA PHE A 306 10.10 -16.98 -25.76
C PHE A 306 8.62 -16.80 -25.35
N ASN A 307 8.01 -17.89 -24.89
CA ASN A 307 6.72 -17.84 -24.20
C ASN A 307 6.96 -17.58 -22.71
N LEU A 308 6.88 -16.31 -22.30
CA LEU A 308 6.98 -15.94 -20.88
C LEU A 308 5.73 -16.40 -20.13
N LYS A 309 5.94 -17.04 -18.98
CA LYS A 309 4.84 -17.39 -18.09
C LYS A 309 4.12 -16.11 -17.64
N PRO A 310 2.79 -16.10 -17.60
CA PRO A 310 2.04 -14.97 -17.07
C PRO A 310 2.53 -14.63 -15.65
N LYS A 311 2.83 -13.36 -15.42
CA LYS A 311 3.06 -12.84 -14.08
C LYS A 311 1.69 -12.59 -13.47
N LYS A 312 1.33 -13.38 -12.45
CA LYS A 312 0.10 -13.21 -11.68
C LYS A 312 0.44 -12.84 -10.25
N SER A 313 -0.20 -11.79 -9.76
CA SER A 313 -0.13 -11.32 -8.39
C SER A 313 -1.54 -11.25 -7.82
N LEU A 314 -1.88 -12.18 -6.93
CA LEU A 314 -3.14 -12.15 -6.20
C LEU A 314 -2.88 -11.60 -4.80
N LYS A 315 -3.43 -10.43 -4.49
CA LYS A 315 -3.34 -9.80 -3.17
C LYS A 315 -4.70 -9.81 -2.49
N ARG A 316 -4.71 -10.08 -1.20
CA ARG A 316 -5.89 -9.98 -0.34
C ARG A 316 -5.54 -9.21 0.90
N PHE A 317 -6.27 -8.11 1.10
CA PHE A 317 -6.20 -7.27 2.29
C PHE A 317 -7.45 -7.48 3.12
N VAL A 318 -7.26 -7.59 4.41
CA VAL A 318 -8.32 -7.71 5.39
C VAL A 318 -8.07 -6.67 6.47
N PHE A 319 -9.16 -6.05 6.91
CA PHE A 319 -9.11 -5.08 7.98
C PHE A 319 -10.42 -5.18 8.76
N ASN A 320 -10.32 -5.52 10.03
CA ASN A 320 -11.44 -5.65 10.93
C ASN A 320 -11.21 -4.79 12.16
N ILE A 321 -12.24 -4.06 12.57
CA ILE A 321 -12.29 -3.35 13.84
C ILE A 321 -13.52 -3.81 14.60
N TYR A 322 -13.35 -3.92 15.90
CA TYR A 322 -14.43 -3.94 16.88
C TYR A 322 -14.06 -2.91 17.94
N SER A 323 -14.97 -2.00 18.25
CA SER A 323 -14.82 -1.10 19.39
C SER A 323 -16.16 -0.92 20.10
N ASP A 324 -16.12 -0.89 21.42
CA ASP A 324 -17.32 -0.76 22.25
C ASP A 324 -17.05 0.24 23.37
N TYR A 325 -17.97 1.17 23.55
CA TYR A 325 -17.98 2.12 24.66
C TYR A 325 -19.03 1.69 25.69
N ILE A 326 -18.61 1.57 26.94
CA ILE A 326 -19.45 1.09 28.03
C ILE A 326 -19.40 2.13 29.15
N ASN A 327 -20.55 2.76 29.43
CA ASN A 327 -20.70 3.61 30.60
C ASN A 327 -20.85 2.70 31.84
N GLN A 328 -19.91 2.76 32.77
CA GLN A 328 -19.92 1.98 34.01
C GLN A 328 -20.63 2.71 35.16
N GLY A 329 -21.07 3.96 34.95
CA GLY A 329 -21.65 4.82 35.99
C GLY A 329 -20.59 5.52 36.84
N ASN A 330 -21.03 6.43 37.72
CA ASN A 330 -20.16 7.21 38.61
C ASN A 330 -18.99 7.92 37.88
N GLY A 331 -19.28 8.52 36.72
CA GLY A 331 -18.28 9.18 35.89
C GLY A 331 -17.26 8.23 35.24
N THR A 332 -17.42 6.92 35.37
CA THR A 332 -16.46 5.93 34.86
C THR A 332 -16.96 5.32 33.54
N SER A 333 -16.09 5.24 32.54
CA SER A 333 -16.35 4.61 31.26
C SER A 333 -15.21 3.66 30.86
N LEU A 334 -15.57 2.62 30.12
CA LEU A 334 -14.67 1.62 29.57
C LEU A 334 -14.79 1.64 28.05
N THR A 335 -13.66 1.81 27.37
CA THR A 335 -13.56 1.60 25.92
C THR A 335 -12.75 0.35 25.67
N VAL A 336 -13.28 -0.56 24.84
CA VAL A 336 -12.55 -1.76 24.38
C VAL A 336 -12.37 -1.66 22.88
N ALA A 337 -11.21 -2.03 22.37
CA ALA A 337 -10.93 -2.05 20.94
C ALA A 337 -10.15 -3.31 20.56
N ASN A 338 -10.58 -3.96 19.47
CA ASN A 338 -9.88 -5.03 18.80
C ASN A 338 -9.69 -4.65 17.34
N VAL A 339 -8.46 -4.75 16.85
CA VAL A 339 -8.12 -4.52 15.45
C VAL A 339 -7.44 -5.75 14.89
N THR A 340 -7.78 -6.11 13.66
CA THR A 340 -7.08 -7.15 12.90
C THR A 340 -6.86 -6.65 11.50
N LEU A 341 -5.61 -6.52 11.10
CA LEU A 341 -5.25 -6.17 9.73
C LEU A 341 -4.33 -7.24 9.16
N GLY A 342 -4.46 -7.49 7.87
CA GLY A 342 -3.68 -8.54 7.23
C GLY A 342 -3.56 -8.37 5.73
N PHE A 343 -2.42 -8.80 5.23
CA PHE A 343 -2.09 -8.83 3.82
C PHE A 343 -1.61 -10.23 3.45
N ASN A 344 -2.16 -10.78 2.37
CA ASN A 344 -1.66 -12.00 1.76
C ASN A 344 -1.42 -11.74 0.28
N GLU A 345 -0.22 -12.05 -0.20
CA GLU A 345 0.12 -11.97 -1.61
C GLU A 345 0.64 -13.31 -2.10
N LYS A 346 0.16 -13.72 -3.28
CA LYS A 346 0.68 -14.86 -4.02
C LYS A 346 1.22 -14.37 -5.35
N LYS A 347 2.53 -14.44 -5.51
CA LYS A 347 3.26 -14.10 -6.74
C LYS A 347 3.93 -15.36 -7.26
N PHE A 348 3.34 -15.98 -8.28
CA PHE A 348 3.86 -17.22 -8.86
C PHE A 348 4.08 -18.34 -7.81
N LYS A 349 5.33 -18.67 -7.48
CA LYS A 349 5.69 -19.67 -6.45
C LYS A 349 5.81 -19.08 -5.04
N ASP A 350 5.99 -17.77 -4.94
CA ASP A 350 6.25 -17.10 -3.68
C ASP A 350 4.94 -16.66 -3.03
N LYS A 351 4.91 -16.74 -1.70
CA LYS A 351 3.77 -16.30 -0.90
C LYS A 351 4.25 -15.43 0.25
N VAL A 352 3.60 -14.28 0.41
CA VAL A 352 3.83 -13.39 1.55
C VAL A 352 2.54 -13.32 2.35
N ARG A 353 2.65 -13.40 3.67
CA ARG A 353 1.56 -13.21 4.62
C ARG A 353 2.04 -12.32 5.74
N ASN A 354 1.30 -11.28 6.05
CA ASN A 354 1.52 -10.42 7.20
C ASN A 354 0.18 -10.26 7.91
N TRP A 355 0.10 -10.66 9.17
CA TRP A 355 -1.08 -10.53 10.00
C TRP A 355 -0.72 -9.79 11.26
N GLN A 356 -1.51 -8.78 11.60
CA GLN A 356 -1.38 -8.03 12.83
C GLN A 356 -2.72 -8.03 13.55
N LYS A 357 -2.66 -8.33 14.85
CA LYS A 357 -3.80 -8.26 15.75
C LYS A 357 -3.43 -7.30 16.87
N GLY A 358 -4.32 -6.38 17.17
CA GLY A 358 -4.25 -5.53 18.36
C GLY A 358 -5.50 -5.71 19.18
N ASN A 359 -5.36 -5.72 20.50
CA ASN A 359 -6.50 -5.58 21.39
C ASN A 359 -6.12 -4.71 22.58
N GLY A 360 -7.10 -4.02 23.13
CA GLY A 360 -6.86 -3.20 24.29
C GLY A 360 -8.14 -2.68 24.90
N PHE A 361 -7.96 -2.10 26.08
CA PHE A 361 -9.01 -1.38 26.75
C PHE A 361 -8.44 -0.13 27.42
N MET A 362 -9.33 0.81 27.69
CA MET A 362 -9.05 2.05 28.40
C MET A 362 -10.21 2.33 29.35
N VAL A 363 -9.89 2.62 30.60
CA VAL A 363 -10.84 3.06 31.62
C VAL A 363 -10.59 4.54 31.85
N VAL A 364 -11.63 5.34 31.67
CA VAL A 364 -11.62 6.77 31.94
C VAL A 364 -12.53 7.02 33.13
N LYS A 365 -12.07 7.79 34.11
CA LYS A 365 -12.89 8.30 35.19
C LYS A 365 -12.91 9.82 35.13
N ASP A 366 -14.11 10.37 35.01
CA ASP A 366 -14.39 11.76 34.73
C ASP A 366 -13.69 12.20 33.43
N HIS A 367 -12.50 12.77 33.52
CA HIS A 367 -11.69 13.21 32.37
C HIS A 367 -10.26 12.63 32.39
N LEU A 368 -10.00 11.68 33.29
CA LEU A 368 -8.68 11.09 33.49
C LEU A 368 -8.67 9.62 33.09
N VAL A 369 -7.69 9.23 32.27
CA VAL A 369 -7.40 7.82 32.02
C VAL A 369 -6.81 7.22 33.29
N VAL A 370 -7.54 6.30 33.92
CA VAL A 370 -7.15 5.67 35.19
C VAL A 370 -6.54 4.28 35.00
N ASN A 371 -6.84 3.61 33.90
CA ASN A 371 -6.27 2.31 33.56
C ASN A 371 -6.33 2.08 32.05
N GLY A 372 -5.41 1.29 31.52
CA GLY A 372 -5.45 0.89 30.13
C GLY A 372 -4.35 -0.10 29.79
N VAL A 373 -4.65 -1.00 28.87
CA VAL A 373 -3.68 -1.97 28.35
C VAL A 373 -3.89 -2.11 26.86
N GLY A 374 -2.80 -2.09 26.11
CA GLY A 374 -2.76 -2.46 24.70
C GLY A 374 -1.83 -3.65 24.49
N ASN A 375 -2.29 -4.62 23.70
CA ASN A 375 -1.47 -5.73 23.24
C ASN A 375 -1.49 -5.79 21.72
N THR A 376 -0.39 -6.23 21.14
CA THR A 376 -0.23 -6.39 19.70
C THR A 376 0.53 -7.66 19.40
N GLN A 377 0.12 -8.36 18.35
CA GLN A 377 0.84 -9.50 17.80
C GLN A 377 0.99 -9.31 16.30
N GLN A 378 2.20 -9.54 15.78
CA GLN A 378 2.47 -9.61 14.35
C GLN A 378 3.01 -10.98 13.98
N ILE A 379 2.40 -11.60 12.97
CA ILE A 379 2.89 -12.81 12.31
C ILE A 379 3.22 -12.46 10.87
N TYR A 380 4.51 -12.48 10.54
CA TYR A 380 5.02 -12.33 9.18
C TYR A 380 5.55 -13.66 8.68
N LYS A 381 5.17 -14.04 7.46
CA LYS A 381 5.61 -15.26 6.80
C LYS A 381 5.86 -15.02 5.31
N TYR A 382 7.08 -15.24 4.87
CA TYR A 382 7.49 -15.31 3.48
C TYR A 382 7.87 -16.76 3.16
N ASP A 383 7.11 -17.38 2.26
CA ASP A 383 7.38 -18.69 1.69
C ASP A 383 7.88 -18.49 0.25
N GLY A 384 9.19 -18.32 0.08
CA GLY A 384 9.84 -18.14 -1.22
C GLY A 384 10.40 -19.44 -1.79
N PHE A 385 10.68 -19.45 -3.09
CA PHE A 385 11.33 -20.60 -3.73
C PHE A 385 12.78 -20.84 -3.23
N LYS A 386 13.52 -19.76 -2.93
CA LYS A 386 14.93 -19.83 -2.51
C LYS A 386 15.14 -19.71 -1.01
N SER A 387 14.28 -18.98 -0.32
CA SER A 387 14.38 -18.72 1.11
C SER A 387 12.99 -18.63 1.72
N CYS A 388 12.92 -18.97 3.01
CA CYS A 388 11.74 -18.72 3.82
C CYS A 388 12.13 -17.81 4.98
N TYR A 389 11.16 -17.03 5.42
CA TYR A 389 11.30 -16.19 6.60
C TYR A 389 9.98 -16.20 7.37
N TYR A 390 10.10 -16.33 8.67
CA TYR A 390 9.00 -16.32 9.61
C TYR A 390 9.40 -15.45 10.80
N ARG A 391 8.48 -14.60 11.23
CA ARG A 391 8.60 -13.88 12.50
C ARG A 391 7.24 -13.83 13.18
N ASN A 392 7.22 -14.16 14.46
CA ASN A 392 6.05 -14.06 15.32
C ASN A 392 6.46 -13.28 16.56
N VAL A 393 6.00 -12.04 16.65
CA VAL A 393 6.33 -11.12 17.73
C VAL A 393 5.05 -10.68 18.42
N SER A 394 5.08 -10.65 19.74
CA SER A 394 3.97 -10.19 20.57
C SER A 394 4.47 -9.22 21.63
N SER A 395 3.67 -8.22 21.92
CA SER A 395 3.91 -7.28 22.99
C SER A 395 2.63 -6.97 23.76
N SER A 396 2.80 -6.70 25.05
CA SER A 396 1.74 -6.23 25.94
C SER A 396 2.27 -5.07 26.76
N ASN A 397 1.49 -3.99 26.82
CA ASN A 397 1.84 -2.77 27.55
C ASN A 397 3.30 -2.37 27.31
N PHE A 398 3.67 -2.31 26.02
CA PHE A 398 5.00 -1.93 25.52
C PHE A 398 6.17 -2.87 25.88
N THR A 399 5.89 -4.00 26.51
CA THR A 399 6.87 -5.05 26.78
C THR A 399 6.76 -6.13 25.71
N ILE A 400 7.88 -6.49 25.07
CA ILE A 400 7.92 -7.64 24.16
C ILE A 400 7.76 -8.91 25.00
N LEU A 401 6.70 -9.68 24.75
CA LEU A 401 6.44 -10.94 25.43
C LEU A 401 7.27 -12.08 24.83
N TYR A 402 7.36 -12.10 23.50
CA TYR A 402 8.21 -13.02 22.74
C TYR A 402 8.49 -12.46 21.34
N ASP A 403 9.60 -12.92 20.75
CA ASP A 403 10.00 -12.64 19.37
C ASP A 403 10.66 -13.89 18.77
N GLU A 404 9.85 -14.67 18.03
CA GLU A 404 10.28 -15.92 17.41
C GLU A 404 10.64 -15.67 15.95
N ILE A 405 11.86 -16.04 15.54
CA ILE A 405 12.33 -15.90 14.16
C ILE A 405 12.68 -17.28 13.60
N GLY A 406 12.25 -17.57 12.38
CA GLY A 406 12.53 -18.81 11.68
C GLY A 406 12.86 -18.61 10.21
N TYR A 407 13.70 -19.50 9.66
CA TYR A 407 14.15 -19.45 8.26
C TYR A 407 13.83 -20.73 7.47
N THR A 408 13.13 -21.68 8.09
CA THR A 408 12.92 -23.02 7.51
C THR A 408 11.66 -23.07 6.63
N CYS A 409 11.82 -23.64 5.43
CA CYS A 409 10.70 -23.96 4.57
C CYS A 409 10.15 -25.34 4.93
N SER A 410 8.84 -25.47 5.15
CA SER A 410 8.16 -26.77 5.16
C SER A 410 8.18 -27.32 3.73
N ARG A 411 9.21 -28.06 3.33
CA ARG A 411 9.20 -28.75 2.03
C ARG A 411 8.04 -29.72 2.05
N ARG A 412 7.02 -29.51 1.20
CA ARG A 412 6.08 -30.59 0.86
C ARG A 412 6.92 -31.73 0.31
N ALA A 413 6.97 -32.85 1.03
CA ALA A 413 7.50 -34.09 0.49
C ALA A 413 6.77 -34.35 -0.84
N LYS A 414 7.48 -34.20 -1.96
CA LYS A 414 7.02 -34.83 -3.20
C LYS A 414 7.28 -36.31 -2.97
N HIS A 415 6.22 -37.08 -2.69
CA HIS A 415 6.27 -38.51 -2.92
C HIS A 415 6.62 -38.70 -4.40
N HIS A 416 7.87 -39.04 -4.67
CA HIS A 416 8.22 -39.75 -5.88
C HIS A 416 7.52 -41.11 -5.74
N LEU A 417 6.45 -41.30 -6.50
CA LEU A 417 6.00 -42.64 -6.84
C LEU A 417 7.09 -43.19 -7.76
N ASP A 418 7.99 -43.98 -7.18
CA ASP A 418 8.85 -44.90 -7.91
C ASP A 418 7.93 -45.87 -8.65
N TYR A 419 7.92 -45.78 -9.98
CA TYR A 419 7.56 -46.89 -10.83
C TYR A 419 8.86 -47.59 -11.22
N GLY A 420 8.96 -48.86 -10.85
CA GLY A 420 9.83 -49.81 -11.50
C GLY A 420 9.45 -51.23 -11.08
N PRO A 421 10.00 -52.24 -11.75
CA PRO A 421 10.35 -52.32 -13.18
C PRO A 421 9.14 -52.70 -14.06
#